data_AF-A0A0D3IR96-F1
#
_entry.id   AF-A0A0D3IR96-F1
#
_cell.length_a   1.000
_cell.length_b   1.000
_cell.length_c   1.000
_cell.angle_alpha   90.00
_cell.angle_beta   90.00
_cell.angle_gamma   90.00
#
_symmetry.space_group_name_H-M   'P 1'
#
loop_
_entity.id
_entity.type
_entity.pdbx_description
1 polymer ?
#
loop_
_entity_poly.entity_id
_entity_poly.type
_entity_poly.pdbx_seq_one_letter_code
_entity_poly.pdbx_strand_id
1 'polypeptide(L)'
;MPSLLLAIMTSALSPRLGAALYPSAARPQPAARAGRLCAAEAAAPVRVEVCMNKYCKKRGSAATLELLQQLADGRDDVLVEVADMSHTEHGCFDECTMGPNVRIGGDGPRTDSAPFGAGKVVNGIKGEDAAQGLLDTALKE
;
A
#
# COMPACT_ATOMS: atom_id res chain seq x y z
N MET A 1 -17.78 -51.30 -34.22
CA MET A 1 -18.69 -51.05 -33.09
C MET A 1 -19.62 -52.24 -33.01
N PRO A 2 -19.78 -52.90 -31.86
CA PRO A 2 -20.38 -52.24 -30.68
C PRO A 2 -19.72 -52.54 -29.31
N SER A 3 -20.21 -51.82 -28.30
CA SER A 3 -20.43 -52.16 -26.88
C SER A 3 -19.32 -52.73 -25.97
N LEU A 4 -19.27 -52.14 -24.77
CA LEU A 4 -18.53 -52.60 -23.59
C LEU A 4 -18.89 -54.03 -23.17
N LEU A 5 -17.90 -54.73 -22.62
CA LEU A 5 -18.07 -55.97 -21.88
C LEU A 5 -18.36 -55.73 -20.39
N LEU A 6 -19.28 -56.55 -19.87
CA LEU A 6 -19.39 -57.16 -18.53
C LEU A 6 -18.05 -57.28 -17.74
N ALA A 7 -18.00 -57.49 -16.42
CA ALA A 7 -18.96 -58.09 -15.48
C ALA A 7 -18.65 -57.63 -14.00
N ILE A 8 -19.60 -57.48 -13.07
CA ILE A 8 -20.22 -58.50 -12.16
C ILE A 8 -19.31 -59.01 -11.01
N MET A 9 -19.64 -58.58 -9.77
CA MET A 9 -19.39 -59.22 -8.44
C MET A 9 -17.90 -59.37 -8.00
N THR A 10 -17.51 -59.65 -6.75
CA THR A 10 -18.15 -60.23 -5.54
C THR A 10 -17.54 -59.69 -4.23
N SER A 11 -18.29 -59.78 -3.12
CA SER A 11 -17.97 -60.33 -1.78
C SER A 11 -16.50 -60.61 -1.36
N ALA A 12 -16.08 -60.62 -0.08
CA ALA A 12 -16.61 -60.18 1.24
C ALA A 12 -15.56 -60.56 2.33
N LEU A 13 -15.94 -60.45 3.62
CA LEU A 13 -15.29 -61.01 4.83
C LEU A 13 -14.02 -60.33 5.40
N SER A 14 -14.17 -59.83 6.63
CA SER A 14 -13.10 -59.65 7.62
C SER A 14 -12.56 -60.98 8.15
N PRO A 15 -11.46 -60.97 8.93
CA PRO A 15 -11.62 -61.40 10.32
C PRO A 15 -10.93 -60.48 11.37
N ARG A 16 -11.04 -60.90 12.63
CA ARG A 16 -10.85 -60.12 13.87
C ARG A 16 -9.47 -60.33 14.54
N LEU A 17 -9.32 -59.68 15.70
CA LEU A 17 -8.36 -59.86 16.81
C LEU A 17 -7.01 -59.13 16.64
N GLY A 18 -6.45 -58.50 17.68
CA GLY A 18 -6.98 -58.25 19.03
C GLY A 18 -5.92 -57.87 20.07
N ALA A 19 -6.37 -57.36 21.23
CA ALA A 19 -5.62 -57.13 22.49
C ALA A 19 -4.45 -56.11 22.48
N ALA A 20 -4.03 -55.48 23.58
CA ALA A 20 -4.60 -55.06 24.88
C ALA A 20 -3.45 -54.48 25.75
N LEU A 21 -3.76 -53.56 26.70
CA LEU A 21 -2.89 -53.03 27.79
C LEU A 21 -1.72 -52.10 27.33
N TYR A 22 -1.18 -51.12 28.08
CA TYR A 22 -1.60 -50.37 29.30
C TYR A 22 -0.91 -48.95 29.37
N PRO A 23 -1.03 -48.12 30.44
CA PRO A 23 -1.03 -46.64 30.30
C PRO A 23 0.21 -45.87 30.80
N SER A 24 0.28 -44.57 30.51
CA SER A 24 0.84 -43.55 31.42
C SER A 24 0.46 -42.11 31.03
N ALA A 25 0.44 -41.22 32.02
CA ALA A 25 -0.06 -39.85 31.91
C ALA A 25 0.92 -38.88 31.21
N ALA A 26 0.40 -37.98 30.37
CA ALA A 26 1.15 -36.82 29.90
C ALA A 26 0.24 -35.62 29.54
N ARG A 27 0.05 -34.74 30.54
CA ARG A 27 -0.36 -33.31 30.49
C ARG A 27 -1.71 -32.92 29.84
N PRO A 28 -2.49 -32.02 30.47
CA PRO A 28 -3.50 -31.27 29.74
C PRO A 28 -2.81 -30.38 28.70
N GLN A 29 -3.35 -30.34 27.49
CA GLN A 29 -2.94 -29.33 26.51
C GLN A 29 -3.24 -27.94 27.10
N PRO A 30 -2.29 -26.99 27.07
CA PRO A 30 -2.67 -25.60 27.30
C PRO A 30 -3.66 -25.24 26.19
N ALA A 31 -4.86 -24.81 26.57
CA ALA A 31 -5.83 -24.26 25.64
C ALA A 31 -5.10 -23.24 24.76
N ALA A 32 -5.15 -23.44 23.44
CA ALA A 32 -4.53 -22.51 22.51
C ALA A 32 -5.15 -21.14 22.75
N ARG A 33 -4.41 -20.28 23.48
CA ARG A 33 -4.70 -18.86 23.52
C ARG A 33 -4.69 -18.44 22.07
N ALA A 34 -5.86 -18.13 21.54
CA ALA A 34 -6.02 -17.51 20.23
C ALA A 34 -5.28 -16.18 20.32
N GLY A 35 -3.98 -16.23 20.02
CA GLY A 35 -3.14 -15.08 19.82
C GLY A 35 -3.71 -14.39 18.61
N ARG A 36 -4.64 -13.48 18.87
CA ARG A 36 -5.06 -12.46 17.93
C ARG A 36 -3.83 -11.59 17.71
N LEU A 37 -2.95 -12.09 16.85
CA LEU A 37 -1.87 -11.33 16.25
C LEU A 37 -2.62 -10.20 15.54
N CYS A 38 -2.66 -9.05 16.20
CA CYS A 38 -2.88 -7.81 15.49
C CYS A 38 -1.72 -7.75 14.50
N ALA A 39 -2.01 -8.11 13.24
CA ALA A 39 -1.29 -7.48 12.15
C ALA A 39 -1.47 -5.98 12.42
N ALA A 40 -0.39 -5.31 12.81
CA ALA A 40 -0.36 -3.87 12.72
C ALA A 40 -0.56 -3.61 11.23
N GLU A 41 -1.73 -3.09 10.87
CA GLU A 41 -1.94 -2.51 9.56
C GLU A 41 -0.85 -1.45 9.41
N ALA A 42 0.16 -1.76 8.60
CA ALA A 42 1.23 -0.83 8.31
C ALA A 42 0.57 0.43 7.76
N ALA A 43 0.73 1.55 8.47
CA ALA A 43 0.16 2.82 8.06
C ALA A 43 0.60 3.08 6.61
N ALA A 44 -0.35 3.34 5.73
CA ALA A 44 -0.03 3.59 4.33
C ALA A 44 0.89 4.83 4.24
N PRO A 45 1.95 4.80 3.40
CA PRO A 45 2.88 5.91 3.31
C PRO A 45 2.17 7.19 2.86
N VAL A 46 2.54 8.32 3.45
CA VAL A 46 1.94 9.61 3.09
C VAL A 46 2.40 9.99 1.68
N ARG A 47 1.44 10.19 0.78
CA ARG A 47 1.71 10.56 -0.61
C ARG A 47 2.07 12.05 -0.71
N VAL A 48 3.20 12.33 -1.36
CA VAL A 48 3.71 13.67 -1.64
C VAL A 48 3.90 13.83 -3.15
N GLU A 49 3.01 14.60 -3.78
CA GLU A 49 2.87 14.66 -5.23
C GLU A 49 3.34 16.01 -5.78
N VAL A 50 4.41 16.03 -6.57
CA VAL A 50 5.01 17.26 -7.08
C VAL A 50 4.48 17.62 -8.47
N CYS A 51 4.02 18.87 -8.65
CA CYS A 51 3.51 19.32 -9.95
C CYS A 51 4.64 19.51 -10.99
N MET A 52 4.55 18.77 -12.10
CA MET A 52 5.52 18.80 -13.21
C MET A 52 5.07 19.59 -14.46
N ASN A 53 4.08 20.47 -14.32
CA ASN A 53 3.62 21.31 -15.43
C ASN A 53 4.60 22.45 -15.76
N LYS A 54 4.47 23.04 -16.95
CA LYS A 54 5.31 24.10 -17.54
C LYS A 54 5.64 25.24 -16.58
N TYR A 55 4.69 25.70 -15.76
CA TYR A 55 4.92 26.79 -14.80
C TYR A 55 5.77 26.33 -13.60
N CYS A 56 5.44 25.20 -12.97
CA CYS A 56 6.24 24.63 -11.88
C CYS A 56 7.66 24.25 -12.35
N LYS A 57 7.81 23.67 -13.54
CA LYS A 57 9.13 23.37 -14.14
C LYS A 57 9.98 24.62 -14.30
N LYS A 58 9.42 25.72 -14.83
CA LYS A 58 10.09 27.04 -14.91
C LYS A 58 10.50 27.62 -13.55
N ARG A 59 9.89 27.16 -12.44
CA ARG A 59 10.19 27.61 -11.08
C ARG A 59 11.15 26.68 -10.32
N GLY A 60 11.62 25.60 -10.95
CA GLY A 60 12.57 24.65 -10.38
C GLY A 60 11.97 23.35 -9.83
N SER A 61 10.71 23.01 -10.15
CA SER A 61 10.05 21.84 -9.54
C SER A 61 10.79 20.51 -9.76
N ALA A 62 11.55 20.35 -10.85
CA ALA A 62 12.39 19.18 -11.07
C ALA A 62 13.47 19.00 -9.98
N ALA A 63 14.15 20.09 -9.60
CA ALA A 63 15.13 20.07 -8.50
C ALA A 63 14.44 19.88 -7.15
N THR A 64 13.24 20.44 -6.94
CA THR A 64 12.43 20.18 -5.74
C THR A 64 12.01 18.71 -5.63
N LEU A 65 11.64 18.06 -6.74
CA LEU A 65 11.29 16.65 -6.78
C LEU A 65 12.51 15.77 -6.45
N GLU A 66 13.65 16.01 -7.11
CA GLU A 66 14.89 15.28 -6.86
C GLU A 66 15.33 15.39 -5.39
N LEU A 67 15.27 16.61 -4.82
CA LEU A 67 15.57 16.88 -3.41
C LEU A 67 14.60 16.16 -2.46
N LEU A 68 13.29 16.17 -2.74
CA LEU A 68 12.30 15.44 -1.94
C LEU A 68 12.51 13.93 -2.03
N GLN A 69 12.89 13.41 -3.20
CA GLN A 69 13.21 11.98 -3.39
C GLN A 69 14.49 11.58 -2.65
N GLN A 70 15.52 12.43 -2.63
CA GLN A 70 16.73 12.23 -1.83
C GLN A 70 16.45 12.23 -0.33
N LEU A 71 15.60 13.14 0.15
CA LEU A 71 15.18 13.22 1.56
C LEU A 71 14.18 12.11 1.97
N ALA A 72 13.57 11.44 0.98
CA ALA A 72 12.70 10.27 1.16
C ALA A 72 13.43 8.94 0.90
N ASP A 73 14.72 8.95 0.55
CA ASP A 73 15.45 7.71 0.29
C ASP A 73 15.63 6.91 1.59
N GLY A 74 15.39 5.60 1.52
CA GLY A 74 15.36 4.71 2.68
C GLY A 74 14.21 4.95 3.67
N ARG A 75 13.16 5.70 3.30
CA ARG A 75 11.98 5.96 4.14
C ARG A 75 10.74 5.21 3.66
N ASP A 76 10.13 4.44 4.55
CA ASP A 76 8.89 3.70 4.29
C ASP A 76 7.61 4.49 4.62
N ASP A 77 7.73 5.69 5.22
CA ASP A 77 6.63 6.50 5.74
C ASP A 77 6.12 7.56 4.74
N VAL A 78 6.88 7.87 3.69
CA VAL A 78 6.53 8.88 2.68
C VAL A 78 6.79 8.36 1.27
N LEU A 79 5.84 8.59 0.36
CA LEU A 79 5.95 8.25 -1.06
C LEU A 79 5.97 9.53 -1.92
N VAL A 80 7.14 9.86 -2.48
CA VAL A 80 7.33 11.07 -3.31
C VAL A 80 7.18 10.75 -4.80
N GLU A 81 6.11 11.25 -5.42
CA GLU A 81 5.74 10.97 -6.81
C GLU A 81 5.50 12.25 -7.63
N VAL A 82 5.44 12.11 -8.95
CA VAL A 82 4.95 13.17 -9.84
C VAL A 82 3.42 13.18 -9.79
N ALA A 83 2.83 14.34 -9.55
CA ALA A 83 1.38 14.49 -9.55
C ALA A 83 0.75 14.12 -10.90
N ASP A 84 -0.24 13.22 -10.90
CA ASP A 84 -1.09 13.00 -12.06
C ASP A 84 -2.06 14.17 -12.22
N MET A 85 -1.85 14.94 -13.29
CA MET A 85 -2.62 16.13 -13.62
C MET A 85 -3.51 15.95 -14.86
N SER A 86 -3.59 14.73 -15.41
CA SER A 86 -4.28 14.43 -16.68
C SER A 86 -5.77 14.80 -16.70
N HIS A 87 -6.38 14.88 -15.52
CA HIS A 87 -7.80 15.23 -15.33
C HIS A 87 -8.08 16.72 -15.08
N THR A 88 -7.05 17.57 -15.01
CA THR A 88 -7.23 19.03 -14.81
C THR A 88 -7.17 19.77 -16.13
N GLU A 89 -8.08 20.73 -16.33
CA GLU A 89 -8.19 21.52 -17.59
C GLU A 89 -6.86 22.20 -17.98
N HIS A 90 -6.03 22.54 -17.00
CA HIS A 90 -4.75 23.24 -17.20
C HIS A 90 -3.53 22.40 -16.85
N GLY A 91 -3.68 21.12 -16.48
CA GLY A 91 -2.58 20.26 -16.03
C GLY A 91 -1.91 20.75 -14.74
N CYS A 92 -2.61 21.44 -13.85
CA CYS A 92 -2.05 22.21 -12.72
C CYS A 92 -2.92 22.11 -11.45
N PHE A 93 -2.32 22.28 -10.27
CA PHE A 93 -3.04 22.51 -9.00
C PHE A 93 -3.60 23.96 -8.90
N ASP A 94 -4.08 24.52 -10.02
CA ASP A 94 -4.52 25.89 -10.28
C ASP A 94 -3.55 27.06 -9.93
N GLU A 95 -2.74 26.95 -8.88
CA GLU A 95 -1.86 28.00 -8.36
C GLU A 95 -0.40 27.92 -8.87
N CYS A 96 -0.12 27.21 -9.97
CA CYS A 96 1.26 26.93 -10.42
C CYS A 96 2.11 28.18 -10.79
N THR A 97 1.49 29.35 -10.88
CA THR A 97 2.19 30.65 -11.00
C THR A 97 3.08 30.94 -9.78
N MET A 98 2.72 30.40 -8.61
CA MET A 98 3.43 30.47 -7.33
C MET A 98 4.38 29.28 -7.09
N GLY A 99 4.61 28.44 -8.10
CA GLY A 99 5.39 27.20 -7.98
C GLY A 99 6.84 27.33 -7.49
N PRO A 100 7.46 26.20 -7.08
CA PRO A 100 6.96 24.82 -7.18
C PRO A 100 5.81 24.46 -6.21
N ASN A 101 4.79 23.76 -6.72
CA ASN A 101 3.64 23.31 -5.92
C ASN A 101 3.71 21.80 -5.67
N VAL A 102 3.37 21.39 -4.45
CA VAL A 102 3.39 20.01 -3.95
C VAL A 102 2.06 19.73 -3.24
N ARG A 103 1.45 18.56 -3.47
CA ARG A 103 0.25 18.11 -2.73
C ARG A 103 0.64 17.03 -1.72
N ILE A 104 0.14 17.16 -0.49
CA ILE A 104 0.37 16.23 0.64
C ILE A 104 -0.92 15.46 0.91
N GLY A 105 -0.84 14.14 1.11
CA GLY A 105 -1.99 13.32 1.47
C GLY A 105 -3.01 13.16 0.33
N GLY A 106 -2.53 13.16 -0.92
CA GLY A 106 -3.37 12.90 -2.08
C GLY A 106 -3.75 11.43 -2.20
N ASP A 107 -4.99 11.16 -2.63
CA ASP A 107 -5.49 9.80 -2.96
C ASP A 107 -4.75 9.13 -4.14
N GLY A 108 -3.77 9.82 -4.74
CA GLY A 108 -3.00 9.35 -5.89
C GLY A 108 -3.65 9.70 -7.24
N PRO A 109 -3.30 8.96 -8.32
CA PRO A 109 -4.00 9.08 -9.61
C PRO A 109 -5.49 8.73 -9.43
N ARG A 110 -6.36 9.37 -10.21
CA ARG A 110 -7.81 9.31 -10.01
C ARG A 110 -8.32 7.88 -10.12
N THR A 111 -8.90 7.38 -9.04
CA THR A 111 -9.77 6.20 -9.07
C THR A 111 -11.24 6.64 -9.14
N ASP A 112 -12.11 5.78 -9.67
CA ASP A 112 -13.56 6.09 -9.81
C ASP A 112 -14.27 6.28 -8.45
N SER A 113 -13.62 5.90 -7.35
CA SER A 113 -14.17 5.86 -5.99
C SER A 113 -13.86 7.10 -5.14
N ALA A 114 -12.89 7.94 -5.53
CA ALA A 114 -12.36 9.02 -4.69
C ALA A 114 -12.76 10.42 -5.21
N PRO A 115 -13.22 11.35 -4.34
CA PRO A 115 -13.43 12.73 -4.72
C PRO A 115 -12.10 13.40 -5.08
N PHE A 116 -12.06 14.07 -6.23
CA PHE A 116 -10.84 14.70 -6.73
C PHE A 116 -10.31 15.77 -5.76
N GLY A 117 -9.01 15.71 -5.47
CA GLY A 117 -8.32 16.78 -4.75
C GLY A 117 -8.38 16.71 -3.22
N ALA A 118 -8.63 15.52 -2.64
CA ALA A 118 -8.16 15.28 -1.29
C ALA A 118 -6.64 15.53 -1.23
N GLY A 119 -6.18 16.16 -0.14
CA GLY A 119 -4.77 16.52 0.06
C GLY A 119 -4.48 18.02 -0.05
N LYS A 120 -3.54 18.46 0.79
CA LYS A 120 -3.17 19.86 1.02
C LYS A 120 -2.11 20.31 0.01
N VAL A 121 -2.41 21.33 -0.79
CA VAL A 121 -1.44 21.94 -1.71
C VAL A 121 -0.58 22.96 -0.97
N VAL A 122 0.74 22.85 -1.12
CA VAL A 122 1.74 23.76 -0.56
C VAL A 122 2.58 24.33 -1.72
N ASN A 123 2.76 25.66 -1.71
CA ASN A 123 3.35 26.42 -2.81
C ASN A 123 4.76 26.92 -2.47
N GLY A 124 5.55 27.19 -3.51
CA GLY A 124 6.84 27.89 -3.41
C GLY A 124 8.01 27.07 -2.85
N ILE A 125 7.90 25.74 -2.73
CA ILE A 125 8.89 24.88 -2.06
C ILE A 125 10.24 24.88 -2.79
N LYS A 126 11.29 25.40 -2.12
CA LYS A 126 12.65 25.57 -2.64
C LYS A 126 13.67 25.45 -1.52
N GLY A 127 14.78 24.74 -1.78
CA GLY A 127 15.85 24.51 -0.82
C GLY A 127 15.52 23.40 0.18
N GLU A 128 16.55 22.96 0.89
CA GLU A 128 16.51 21.78 1.76
C GLU A 128 15.60 21.98 2.98
N ASP A 129 15.74 23.09 3.70
CA ASP A 129 14.93 23.41 4.89
C ASP A 129 13.41 23.36 4.59
N ALA A 130 12.99 23.89 3.44
CA ALA A 130 11.59 23.91 3.03
C ALA A 130 11.09 22.53 2.58
N ALA A 131 11.97 21.70 2.01
CA ALA A 131 11.64 20.33 1.63
C ALA A 131 11.53 19.42 2.87
N GLN A 132 12.46 19.53 3.82
CA GLN A 132 12.40 18.84 5.12
C GLN A 132 11.16 19.25 5.91
N GLY A 133 10.89 20.56 6.04
CA GLY A 133 9.69 21.06 6.73
C GLY A 133 8.36 20.63 6.08
N LEU A 134 8.36 20.37 4.76
CA LEU A 134 7.21 19.79 4.07
C LEU A 134 7.02 18.31 4.43
N LEU A 135 8.09 17.51 4.46
CA LEU A 135 8.03 16.10 4.88
C LEU A 135 7.60 15.97 6.35
N ASP A 136 8.13 16.83 7.23
CA ASP A 136 7.74 16.93 8.64
C ASP A 136 6.28 17.37 8.82
N THR A 137 5.69 18.07 7.85
CA THR A 137 4.27 18.42 7.84
C THR A 137 3.44 17.24 7.34
N ALA A 138 3.92 16.53 6.32
CA ALA A 138 3.25 15.35 5.77
C ALA A 138 3.03 14.25 6.81
N LEU A 139 3.97 14.04 7.74
CA LEU A 139 3.82 13.05 8.83
C LEU A 139 2.84 13.45 9.96
N LYS A 140 2.25 14.64 9.93
CA LYS A 140 1.38 15.17 11.00
C LYS A 140 -0.09 15.28 10.61
N GLU A 141 -0.41 15.06 9.34
CA GLU A 141 -1.76 15.08 8.77
C GLU A 141 -2.34 13.66 8.70
#